data_AF-A0A7X6I1K4-F1
#
_entry.id   AF-A0A7X6I1K4-F1
#
_cell.length_a   1.000
_cell.length_b   1.000
_cell.length_c   1.000
_cell.angle_alpha   90.00
_cell.angle_beta   90.00
_cell.angle_gamma   90.00
#
_symmetry.space_group_name_H-M   'P 1'
#
loop_
_entity.id
_entity.type
_entity.pdbx_description
1 polymer ?
#
loop_
_entity_poly.entity_id
_entity_poly.type
_entity_poly.pdbx_seq_one_letter_code
_entity_poly.pdbx_strand_id
1 'polypeptide(L)'
;MPLVDAAGLLTAARARRGAVAAFNVITLEHVEAVLEGAEHAGVPVILQISENAVRYRRGDPLPLARATAAAIALRPPASHRRGS
;
A
#
# COMPACT_ATOMS: atom_id res chain seq x y z
N MET A 1 8.12 4.71 3.44
CA MET A 1 6.70 4.96 3.67
C MET A 1 6.26 3.97 4.73
N PRO A 2 5.88 4.36 5.96
CA PRO A 2 5.67 3.40 7.04
C PRO A 2 4.37 2.60 6.84
N LEU A 3 4.36 1.34 7.30
CA LEU A 3 3.14 0.58 7.46
C LEU A 3 2.32 1.20 8.61
N VAL A 4 1.06 1.50 8.34
CA VAL A 4 0.12 2.10 9.30
C VAL A 4 -1.20 1.34 9.27
N ASP A 5 -2.02 1.53 10.29
CA ASP A 5 -3.34 0.92 10.32
C ASP A 5 -4.28 1.58 9.29
N ALA A 6 -5.12 0.77 8.65
CA ALA A 6 -6.02 1.24 7.60
C ALA A 6 -7.09 2.20 8.16
N ALA A 7 -7.52 2.00 9.41
CA ALA A 7 -8.54 2.84 10.03
C ALA A 7 -8.04 4.29 10.23
N GLY A 8 -6.78 4.46 10.63
CA GLY A 8 -6.10 5.74 10.77
C GLY A 8 -5.94 6.45 9.43
N LEU A 9 -5.59 5.72 8.38
CA LEU A 9 -5.55 6.26 7.01
C LEU A 9 -6.93 6.77 6.56
N LEU A 10 -7.98 5.99 6.77
CA LEU A 10 -9.35 6.38 6.41
C LEU A 10 -9.86 7.56 7.26
N THR A 11 -9.51 7.59 8.54
CA THR A 11 -9.85 8.68 9.46
C THR A 11 -9.19 9.98 9.02
N ALA A 12 -7.90 9.95 8.72
CA ALA A 12 -7.16 11.10 8.20
C ALA A 12 -7.73 11.58 6.86
N ALA A 13 -8.07 10.66 5.95
CA ALA A 13 -8.70 10.98 4.68
C ALA A 13 -10.07 11.64 4.86
N ARG A 14 -10.90 11.14 5.77
CA ARG A 14 -12.21 11.71 6.07
C ARG A 14 -12.10 13.11 6.67
N ALA A 15 -11.17 13.34 7.59
CA ALA A 15 -10.93 14.65 8.20
C ALA A 15 -10.59 15.73 7.16
N ARG A 16 -9.83 15.38 6.11
CA ARG A 16 -9.50 16.26 4.98
C ARG A 16 -10.52 16.23 3.83
N ARG A 17 -11.69 15.59 4.01
CA ARG A 17 -12.72 15.38 2.96
C ARG A 17 -12.17 14.72 1.68
N GLY A 18 -11.19 13.84 1.84
CA GLY A 18 -10.54 13.11 0.75
C GLY A 18 -10.81 11.61 0.79
N ALA A 19 -10.10 10.89 -0.07
CA ALA A 19 -10.14 9.43 -0.17
C ALA A 19 -8.72 8.83 -0.02
N VAL A 20 -8.66 7.50 0.07
CA VAL A 20 -7.44 6.69 -0.03
C VAL A 20 -7.65 5.67 -1.14
N ALA A 21 -6.72 5.59 -2.08
CA ALA A 21 -6.78 4.57 -3.12
C ALA A 21 -6.47 3.19 -2.51
N ALA A 22 -7.26 2.18 -2.88
CA ALA A 22 -7.08 0.82 -2.43
C ALA A 22 -6.92 -0.10 -3.64
N PHE A 23 -5.82 -0.85 -3.70
CA PHE A 23 -5.48 -1.71 -4.82
C PHE A 23 -5.40 -3.16 -4.36
N ASN A 24 -6.06 -4.05 -5.10
CA ASN A 24 -5.85 -5.47 -4.97
C ASN A 24 -4.48 -5.85 -5.56
N VAL A 25 -3.64 -6.49 -4.75
CA VAL A 25 -2.36 -7.06 -5.18
C VAL A 25 -2.46 -8.58 -5.25
N ILE A 26 -1.84 -9.15 -6.28
CA ILE A 26 -1.83 -10.60 -6.56
C ILE A 26 -0.38 -11.10 -6.63
N THR A 27 0.46 -10.34 -7.33
CA THR A 27 1.88 -10.63 -7.52
C THR A 27 2.75 -9.56 -6.84
N LEU A 28 4.07 -9.79 -6.81
CA LEU A 28 5.02 -8.82 -6.26
C LEU A 28 5.09 -7.56 -7.14
N GLU A 29 4.98 -7.73 -8.45
CA GLU A 29 5.00 -6.66 -9.45
C GLU A 29 3.84 -5.68 -9.23
N HIS A 30 2.65 -6.16 -8.83
CA HIS A 30 1.55 -5.27 -8.44
C HIS A 30 1.88 -4.45 -7.20
N VAL A 31 2.54 -5.05 -6.20
CA VAL A 31 2.97 -4.34 -4.99
C VAL A 31 3.95 -3.24 -5.36
N GLU A 32 4.98 -3.57 -6.13
CA GLU A 32 6.01 -2.63 -6.55
C GLU A 32 5.43 -1.46 -7.36
N ALA A 33 4.60 -1.76 -8.36
CA ALA A 33 3.96 -0.76 -9.20
C ALA A 33 3.08 0.21 -8.41
N VAL A 34 2.26 -0.31 -7.48
CA VAL A 34 1.38 0.54 -6.67
C VAL A 34 2.19 1.39 -5.68
N LEU A 35 3.22 0.82 -5.04
CA LEU A 35 4.07 1.59 -4.13
C LEU A 35 4.84 2.69 -4.88
N GLU A 36 5.39 2.39 -6.06
CA GLU A 36 6.06 3.37 -6.91
C GLU A 36 5.10 4.49 -7.34
N GLY A 37 3.89 4.15 -7.77
CA GLY A 37 2.87 5.15 -8.13
C GLY A 37 2.48 6.03 -6.94
N ALA A 38 2.30 5.44 -5.76
CA ALA A 38 1.97 6.17 -4.53
C ALA A 38 3.09 7.13 -4.12
N GLU A 39 4.34 6.72 -4.24
CA GLU A 39 5.51 7.58 -3.99
C GLU A 39 5.60 8.74 -4.96
N HIS A 40 5.47 8.48 -6.27
CA HIS A 40 5.49 9.54 -7.28
C HIS A 40 4.35 10.56 -7.06
N ALA A 41 3.18 10.09 -6.66
CA ALA A 41 2.04 10.95 -6.37
C ALA A 41 2.12 11.62 -4.98
N GLY A 42 3.02 11.18 -4.10
CA GLY A 42 3.13 11.70 -2.73
C GLY A 42 1.88 11.43 -1.88
N VAL A 43 1.15 10.33 -2.14
CA VAL A 43 -0.11 10.00 -1.46
C VAL A 43 -0.05 8.65 -0.75
N PRO A 44 -0.78 8.47 0.37
CA PRO A 44 -0.91 7.15 0.98
C PRO A 44 -1.78 6.22 0.12
N VAL A 45 -1.54 4.91 0.25
CA VAL A 45 -2.25 3.86 -0.47
C VAL A 45 -2.54 2.66 0.43
N ILE A 46 -3.62 1.94 0.14
CA ILE A 46 -3.94 0.64 0.76
C ILE A 46 -3.61 -0.48 -0.24
N LEU A 47 -2.76 -1.42 0.16
CA LEU A 47 -2.52 -2.66 -0.58
C LEU A 47 -3.35 -3.79 0.04
N GLN A 48 -4.25 -4.37 -0.74
CA GLN A 48 -5.12 -5.45 -0.30
C GLN A 48 -4.66 -6.76 -0.91
N ILE A 49 -4.30 -7.73 -0.07
CA ILE A 49 -4.07 -9.10 -0.55
C ILE A 49 -5.44 -9.68 -0.87
N SER A 50 -5.75 -9.72 -2.17
CA SER A 50 -7.06 -10.12 -2.65
C SER A 50 -7.30 -11.63 -2.49
N GLU A 51 -8.55 -12.06 -2.47
CA GLU A 51 -8.89 -13.49 -2.54
C GLU A 51 -8.29 -14.16 -3.79
N ASN A 52 -8.20 -13.43 -4.91
CA ASN A 52 -7.53 -13.90 -6.12
C ASN A 52 -6.04 -14.19 -5.87
N ALA A 53 -5.38 -13.39 -5.03
CA ALA A 53 -3.99 -13.64 -4.61
C ALA A 53 -3.88 -14.94 -3.80
N VAL A 54 -4.83 -15.18 -2.90
CA VAL A 54 -4.88 -16.42 -2.10
C VAL A 54 -5.06 -17.63 -3.02
N ARG A 55 -6.01 -17.56 -3.96
CA ARG A 55 -6.25 -18.64 -4.93
C ARG A 55 -5.05 -18.88 -5.84
N TYR A 56 -4.45 -17.82 -6.39
CA TYR A 56 -3.25 -17.89 -7.24
C TYR A 56 -2.07 -18.56 -6.51
N ARG A 57 -1.95 -18.30 -5.20
CA ARG A 57 -0.89 -18.86 -4.34
C ARG A 57 -1.29 -20.16 -3.65
N ARG A 58 -2.27 -20.88 -4.19
CA ARG A 58 -2.71 -22.20 -3.71
C ARG A 58 -3.08 -22.20 -2.22
N GLY A 59 -3.67 -21.11 -1.74
CA GLY A 59 -4.15 -20.99 -0.36
C GLY A 59 -3.18 -20.32 0.61
N ASP A 60 -1.94 -20.02 0.21
CA ASP A 60 -0.95 -19.40 1.10
C ASP A 60 -0.63 -17.94 0.72
N PRO A 61 -1.25 -16.95 1.40
CA PRO A 61 -0.93 -15.54 1.18
C PRO A 61 0.36 -15.08 1.85
N LEU A 62 0.92 -15.86 2.77
CA LEU A 62 1.99 -15.41 3.65
C LEU A 62 3.27 -14.98 2.91
N PRO A 63 3.70 -15.66 1.83
CA PRO A 63 4.84 -15.20 1.02
C PRO A 63 4.62 -13.80 0.45
N LEU A 64 3.42 -13.51 -0.08
CA LEU A 64 3.10 -12.19 -0.59
C LEU A 64 3.01 -11.16 0.53
N ALA A 65 2.35 -11.49 1.63
CA ALA A 65 2.22 -10.59 2.77
C ALA A 65 3.59 -10.15 3.31
N ARG A 66 4.52 -11.10 3.45
CA ARG A 66 5.90 -10.82 3.88
C ARG A 66 6.66 -9.97 2.88
N ALA A 67 6.56 -10.29 1.58
CA ALA A 67 7.20 -9.49 0.54
C ALA A 67 6.65 -8.06 0.51
N THR A 68 5.34 -7.89 0.64
CA THR A 68 4.69 -6.58 0.74
C THR A 68 5.19 -5.78 1.93
N ALA A 69 5.24 -6.38 3.12
CA ALA A 69 5.75 -5.72 4.32
C ALA A 69 7.22 -5.30 4.17
N ALA A 70 8.06 -6.17 3.59
CA ALA A 70 9.47 -5.87 3.33
C ALA A 70 9.63 -4.73 2.32
N ALA A 71 8.88 -4.75 1.21
CA ALA A 71 8.92 -3.68 0.19
C ALA A 71 8.52 -2.31 0.77
N ILE A 72 7.54 -2.27 1.67
CA ILE A 72 7.14 -1.06 2.40
C ILE A 72 8.26 -0.57 3.33
N ALA A 73 8.87 -1.48 4.10
CA ALA A 73 9.90 -1.15 5.08
C ALA A 73 11.20 -0.62 4.45
N LEU A 74 11.55 -1.08 3.25
CA LEU A 74 12.74 -0.62 2.51
C LEU A 74 12.59 0.79 1.92
N ARG A 75 11.36 1.33 1.88
CA ARG A 75 11.10 2.65 1.30
C ARG A 75 11.26 3.74 2.35
N PRO A 76 12.03 4.82 2.09
CA PRO A 76 12.18 5.92 3.03
C PRO A 76 10.82 6.57 3.35
N PRO A 77 10.59 7.09 4.56
CA PRO A 77 9.38 7.86 4.85
C PRO A 77 9.25 8.98 3.82
N ALA A 78 8.04 9.16 3.28
CA ALA A 78 7.78 10.20 2.29
C ALA A 78 8.24 11.53 2.88
N SER A 79 9.27 12.14 2.28
CA SER A 79 9.69 13.47 2.68
C SER A 79 8.55 14.41 2.29
N HIS A 80 7.96 15.03 3.31
CA HIS A 80 6.94 16.04 3.12
C HIS A 80 7.57 17.20 2.33
N ARG A 81 7.49 17.18 0.99
CA ARG A 81 7.73 18.37 0.18
C ARG A 81 6.59 19.32 0.50
N ARG A 82 6.83 20.23 1.46
CA ARG A 82 6.02 21.44 1.57
C ARG A 82 6.26 22.25 0.31
N GLY A 83 5.17 22.56 -0.40
CA GLY A 83 5.10 23.69 -1.33
C GLY A 83 4.89 23.32 -2.79
N SER A 84 3.73 23.71 -3.33
CA SER A 84 3.60 24.99 -4.04
C SER A 84 2.28 25.64 -3.64
#